data_AF-A0A133XMC5-F1
#
_entry.id   AF-A0A133XMC5-F1
#
_cell.length_a   1.000
_cell.length_b   1.000
_cell.length_c   1.000
_cell.angle_alpha   90.00
_cell.angle_beta   90.00
_cell.angle_gamma   90.00
#
_symmetry.space_group_name_H-M   'P 1'
#
loop_
_entity.id
_entity.type
_entity.pdbx_description
1 polymer ?
#
loop_
_entity_poly.entity_id
_entity_poly.type
_entity_poly.pdbx_seq_one_letter_code
_entity_poly.pdbx_strand_id
1 'polypeptide(L)'
;MADGIKNVMLIEVADSPLTASGESMPWLPGGPLPAALVTGHKAIDFEHRQLLACMTAARAVCMDFRSFTDCGSCIEARRALCDNELVRLLGDLLSFILEHFKTEEEIMRDSLLMMVDRDVCEAHMEDHAAISAKIQQIVAGLDSMRTVGLLRDLDNLLGQWINNHIMMHDLILARWVSREDSVVSLARLSGV
;
A
#
# COMPACT_ATOMS: atom_id res chain seq x y z
N MET A 1 -59.73 -34.29 17.71
CA MET A 1 -59.05 -32.99 17.59
C MET A 1 -57.65 -33.21 18.14
N ALA A 2 -56.67 -33.38 17.25
CA ALA A 2 -55.33 -33.82 17.58
C ALA A 2 -54.36 -32.65 17.48
N ASP A 3 -53.56 -32.51 18.54
CA ASP A 3 -52.45 -31.56 18.69
C ASP A 3 -51.43 -31.67 17.55
N GLY A 4 -51.08 -30.52 16.99
CA GLY A 4 -50.06 -30.37 15.97
C GLY A 4 -48.93 -29.46 16.47
N ILE A 5 -47.80 -30.08 16.79
CA ILE A 5 -46.53 -29.47 17.15
C ILE A 5 -46.05 -28.54 16.02
N LYS A 6 -45.70 -27.29 16.35
CA LYS A 6 -44.69 -26.52 15.60
C LYS A 6 -43.71 -25.87 16.57
N ASN A 7 -42.58 -26.54 16.68
CA ASN A 7 -41.37 -26.11 17.36
C ASN A 7 -40.77 -24.94 16.54
N VAL A 8 -40.83 -23.71 17.05
CA VAL A 8 -40.13 -22.57 16.45
C VAL A 8 -38.78 -22.47 17.15
N MET A 9 -37.75 -22.88 16.42
CA MET A 9 -36.35 -22.73 16.79
C MET A 9 -36.00 -21.23 16.70
N LEU A 10 -36.00 -20.55 17.85
CA LEU A 10 -35.41 -19.21 17.99
C LEU A 10 -33.89 -19.38 17.90
N ILE A 11 -33.32 -18.99 16.76
CA ILE A 11 -31.87 -18.79 16.66
C ILE A 11 -31.61 -17.39 17.22
N GLU A 12 -31.14 -17.34 18.47
CA GLU A 12 -30.55 -16.12 19.03
C GLU A 12 -29.29 -15.78 18.24
N VAL A 13 -29.36 -14.73 17.44
CA VAL A 13 -28.19 -14.11 16.83
C VAL A 13 -27.54 -13.26 17.92
N ALA A 14 -26.47 -13.77 18.51
CA ALA A 14 -25.70 -13.06 19.51
C ALA A 14 -25.14 -11.75 18.93
N ASP A 15 -25.65 -10.62 19.41
CA ASP A 15 -25.04 -9.30 19.28
C ASP A 15 -23.64 -9.35 19.88
N SER A 16 -22.61 -9.42 19.04
CA SER A 16 -21.24 -9.21 19.48
C SER A 16 -20.93 -7.71 19.38
N PRO A 17 -20.48 -7.05 20.46
CA PRO A 17 -20.22 -5.63 20.44
C PRO A 17 -19.00 -5.34 19.56
N LEU A 18 -19.20 -4.59 18.47
CA LEU A 18 -18.12 -4.00 17.69
C LEU A 18 -17.36 -3.01 18.60
N THR A 19 -16.24 -3.44 19.16
CA THR A 19 -15.24 -2.54 19.73
C THR A 19 -14.51 -1.88 18.58
N ALA A 20 -14.83 -0.61 18.33
CA ALA A 20 -14.01 0.29 17.51
C ALA A 20 -12.72 0.60 18.27
N SER A 21 -11.72 -0.27 18.16
CA SER A 21 -10.34 0.05 18.54
C SER A 21 -9.68 0.73 17.35
N GLY A 22 -9.52 2.05 17.43
CA GLY A 22 -8.69 2.85 16.53
C GLY A 22 -7.21 2.60 16.76
N GLU A 23 -6.79 1.34 16.63
CA GLU A 23 -5.37 0.98 16.58
C GLU A 23 -4.94 0.94 15.11
N SER A 24 -3.94 1.76 14.76
CA SER A 24 -3.22 1.67 13.50
C SER A 24 -2.68 0.24 13.35
N MET A 25 -2.93 -0.41 12.22
CA MET A 25 -2.42 -1.75 11.94
C MET A 25 -0.89 -1.78 12.16
N PRO A 26 -0.36 -2.75 12.94
CA PRO A 26 1.04 -3.13 12.80
C PRO A 26 1.24 -3.55 11.35
N TRP A 27 2.08 -2.82 10.63
CA TRP A 27 2.26 -2.98 9.20
C TRP A 27 2.42 -4.45 8.81
N LEU A 28 1.63 -4.88 7.82
CA LEU A 28 1.51 -6.28 7.43
C LEU A 28 2.89 -6.82 7.04
N PRO A 29 3.35 -7.96 7.59
CA PRO A 29 4.70 -8.48 7.36
C PRO A 29 5.04 -8.82 5.90
N GLY A 30 4.10 -8.62 4.97
CA GLY A 30 4.32 -8.78 3.54
C GLY A 30 4.43 -10.24 3.12
N GLY A 31 3.95 -10.56 1.92
CA GLY A 31 4.31 -11.80 1.25
C GLY A 31 5.75 -11.73 0.69
N PRO A 32 6.27 -12.81 0.11
CA PRO A 32 7.54 -12.76 -0.62
C PRO A 32 7.47 -11.74 -1.76
N LEU A 33 8.53 -10.95 -1.92
CA LEU A 33 8.64 -9.97 -3.00
C LEU A 33 8.88 -10.72 -4.33
N PRO A 34 8.13 -10.43 -5.42
CA PRO A 34 8.43 -10.98 -6.73
C PRO A 34 9.87 -10.63 -7.14
N ALA A 35 10.58 -11.57 -7.77
CA ALA A 35 12.00 -11.37 -8.11
C ALA A 35 12.25 -10.12 -8.97
N ALA A 36 11.28 -9.73 -9.81
CA ALA A 36 11.37 -8.54 -10.65
C ALA A 36 11.34 -7.22 -9.85
N LEU A 37 10.87 -7.25 -8.59
CA LEU A 37 10.76 -6.08 -7.71
C LEU A 37 11.87 -6.05 -6.65
N VAL A 38 12.74 -7.06 -6.60
CA VAL A 38 13.84 -7.11 -5.64
C VAL A 38 14.94 -6.14 -6.06
N THR A 39 15.20 -5.14 -5.23
CA THR A 39 16.28 -4.18 -5.41
C THR A 39 17.62 -4.68 -4.89
N GLY A 40 17.58 -5.58 -3.89
CA GLY A 40 18.75 -6.04 -3.14
C GLY A 40 19.08 -5.19 -1.91
N HIS A 41 18.40 -4.05 -1.73
CA HIS A 41 18.51 -3.23 -0.53
C HIS A 41 17.43 -3.64 0.49
N LYS A 42 17.85 -4.19 1.64
CA LYS A 42 16.94 -4.90 2.57
C LYS A 42 15.77 -4.06 3.09
N ALA A 43 16.01 -2.78 3.39
CA ALA A 43 14.98 -1.88 3.92
C ALA A 43 13.94 -1.53 2.84
N ILE A 44 14.42 -1.15 1.65
CA ILE A 44 13.59 -0.85 0.48
C ILE A 44 12.76 -2.09 0.09
N ASP A 45 13.38 -3.27 -0.01
CA ASP A 45 12.67 -4.50 -0.33
C ASP A 45 11.61 -4.87 0.74
N PHE A 46 11.85 -4.50 2.00
CA PHE A 46 10.87 -4.69 3.08
C PHE A 46 9.66 -3.76 2.93
N GLU A 47 9.90 -2.50 2.57
CA GLU A 47 8.86 -1.54 2.26
C GLU A 47 8.07 -1.93 1.01
N HIS A 48 8.70 -2.39 -0.06
CA HIS A 48 7.97 -2.89 -1.24
C HIS A 48 7.06 -4.08 -0.90
N ARG A 49 7.49 -5.01 -0.03
CA ARG A 49 6.64 -6.11 0.45
C ARG A 49 5.41 -5.61 1.21
N GLN A 50 5.60 -4.58 2.02
CA GLN A 50 4.53 -3.92 2.77
C GLN A 50 3.52 -3.24 1.83
N LEU A 51 3.99 -2.55 0.79
CA LEU A 51 3.13 -1.94 -0.23
C LEU A 51 2.29 -3.00 -0.96
N LEU A 52 2.89 -4.13 -1.35
CA LEU A 52 2.15 -5.24 -1.98
C LEU A 52 1.10 -5.85 -1.05
N ALA A 53 1.36 -5.91 0.26
CA ALA A 53 0.38 -6.34 1.23
C ALA A 53 -0.80 -5.36 1.31
N CYS A 54 -0.52 -4.05 1.29
CA CYS A 54 -1.55 -3.01 1.23
C CYS A 54 -2.41 -3.15 -0.04
N MET A 55 -1.81 -3.37 -1.21
CA MET A 55 -2.55 -3.62 -2.46
C MET A 55 -3.43 -4.87 -2.37
N THR A 56 -2.95 -5.92 -1.70
CA THR A 56 -3.74 -7.15 -1.48
C THR A 56 -4.92 -6.87 -0.54
N ALA A 57 -4.70 -6.11 0.53
CA ALA A 57 -5.77 -5.69 1.44
C ALA A 57 -6.83 -4.83 0.72
N ALA A 58 -6.42 -3.92 -0.17
CA ALA A 58 -7.34 -3.10 -0.96
C ALA A 58 -8.26 -3.97 -1.81
N ARG A 59 -7.70 -4.99 -2.48
CA ARG A 59 -8.47 -5.95 -3.28
C ARG A 59 -9.46 -6.77 -2.45
N ALA A 60 -9.24 -6.91 -1.14
CA ALA A 60 -10.11 -7.66 -0.23
C ALA A 60 -11.25 -6.82 0.36
N VAL A 61 -11.22 -5.48 0.25
CA VAL A 61 -12.25 -4.58 0.79
C VAL A 61 -13.64 -4.90 0.22
N CYS A 62 -13.71 -5.18 -1.09
CA CYS A 62 -14.93 -5.56 -1.76
C CYS A 62 -14.77 -6.92 -2.44
N MET A 63 -15.81 -7.76 -2.35
CA MET A 63 -15.83 -9.11 -2.91
C MET A 63 -15.59 -9.11 -4.43
N ASP A 64 -16.16 -8.13 -5.15
CA ASP A 64 -15.97 -8.01 -6.60
C ASP A 64 -16.03 -6.54 -7.06
N PHE A 65 -14.99 -5.77 -6.72
CA PHE A 65 -14.86 -4.39 -7.20
C PHE A 65 -14.56 -4.30 -8.71
N ARG A 66 -14.23 -5.41 -9.38
CA ARG A 66 -13.87 -5.41 -10.81
C ARG A 66 -15.11 -5.46 -11.69
N SER A 67 -16.12 -6.23 -11.29
CA SER A 67 -17.35 -6.41 -12.09
C SER A 67 -18.46 -5.40 -11.75
N PHE A 68 -18.58 -4.98 -10.49
CA PHE A 68 -19.68 -4.08 -10.09
C PHE A 68 -19.47 -2.66 -10.59
N THR A 69 -20.47 -2.06 -11.25
CA THR A 69 -20.38 -0.67 -11.73
C THR A 69 -20.28 0.32 -10.56
N ASP A 70 -21.14 0.16 -9.56
CA ASP A 70 -21.25 0.98 -8.36
C ASP A 70 -21.66 0.13 -7.13
N CYS A 71 -21.88 0.77 -5.98
CA CYS A 71 -22.30 0.12 -4.74
C CYS A 71 -23.83 0.14 -4.50
N GLY A 72 -24.64 0.51 -5.50
CA GLY A 72 -26.08 0.74 -5.33
C GLY A 72 -26.88 -0.52 -5.00
N SER A 73 -26.44 -1.69 -5.49
CA SER A 73 -27.06 -2.99 -5.21
C SER A 73 -26.71 -3.57 -3.85
N CYS A 74 -25.70 -3.02 -3.16
CA CYS A 74 -25.32 -3.47 -1.83
C CYS A 74 -26.34 -3.03 -0.78
N ILE A 75 -26.44 -3.78 0.32
CA ILE A 75 -27.14 -3.29 1.52
C ILE A 75 -26.31 -2.19 2.19
N GLU A 76 -26.97 -1.30 2.93
CA GLU A 76 -26.33 -0.16 3.60
C GLU A 76 -25.19 -0.58 4.53
N ALA A 77 -25.39 -1.61 5.35
CA ALA A 77 -24.36 -2.14 6.24
C ALA A 77 -23.09 -2.59 5.48
N ARG A 78 -23.25 -3.16 4.28
CA ARG A 78 -22.11 -3.58 3.45
C ARG A 78 -21.40 -2.38 2.84
N ARG A 79 -22.13 -1.37 2.38
CA ARG A 79 -21.55 -0.12 1.87
C ARG A 79 -20.71 0.56 2.95
N ALA A 80 -21.29 0.75 4.13
CA ALA A 80 -20.61 1.39 5.25
C ALA A 80 -19.33 0.62 5.66
N LEU A 81 -19.38 -0.71 5.68
CA LEU A 81 -18.21 -1.54 5.98
C LEU A 81 -17.10 -1.34 4.93
N CYS A 82 -17.41 -1.47 3.64
CA CYS A 82 -16.41 -1.31 2.59
C CYS A 82 -15.84 0.11 2.53
N ASP A 83 -16.68 1.12 2.75
CA ASP A 83 -16.26 2.52 2.77
C ASP A 83 -15.30 2.80 3.94
N ASN A 84 -15.66 2.39 5.16
CA ASN A 84 -14.80 2.55 6.33
C ASN A 84 -13.46 1.82 6.19
N GLU A 85 -13.46 0.59 5.65
CA GLU A 85 -12.21 -0.13 5.39
C GLU A 85 -11.35 0.55 4.33
N LEU A 86 -11.96 1.09 3.27
CA LEU A 86 -11.22 1.86 2.26
C LEU A 86 -10.61 3.13 2.86
N VAL A 87 -11.37 3.89 3.66
CA VAL A 87 -10.89 5.10 4.34
C VAL A 87 -9.69 4.77 5.22
N ARG A 88 -9.80 3.74 6.05
CA ARG A 88 -8.71 3.29 6.93
C ARG A 88 -7.47 2.89 6.12
N LEU A 89 -7.66 2.08 5.07
CA LEU A 89 -6.57 1.61 4.23
C LEU A 89 -5.85 2.75 3.50
N LEU A 90 -6.59 3.73 3.00
CA LEU A 90 -6.01 4.90 2.33
C LEU A 90 -5.19 5.76 3.30
N GLY A 91 -5.67 5.92 4.55
CA GLY A 91 -4.92 6.58 5.61
C GLY A 91 -3.59 5.88 5.89
N ASP A 92 -3.65 4.57 6.12
CA ASP A 92 -2.46 3.74 6.36
C ASP A 92 -1.50 3.83 5.16
N LEU A 93 -2.00 3.63 3.93
CA LEU A 93 -1.21 3.71 2.69
C LEU A 93 -0.48 5.04 2.56
N LEU A 94 -1.18 6.17 2.78
CA LEU A 94 -0.58 7.48 2.62
C LEU A 94 0.51 7.74 3.66
N SER A 95 0.28 7.37 4.93
CA SER A 95 1.30 7.50 5.96
C SER A 95 2.56 6.70 5.63
N PHE A 96 2.40 5.48 5.14
CA PHE A 96 3.54 4.63 4.79
C PHE A 96 4.26 5.06 3.53
N ILE A 97 3.53 5.41 2.47
CA ILE A 97 4.17 5.76 1.21
C ILE A 97 5.05 7.00 1.38
N LEU A 98 4.62 7.93 2.25
CA LEU A 98 5.42 9.10 2.62
C LEU A 98 6.67 8.73 3.44
N GLU A 99 6.60 7.76 4.35
CA GLU A 99 7.78 7.30 5.10
C GLU A 99 8.74 6.50 4.21
N HIS A 100 8.23 5.70 3.27
CA HIS A 100 9.01 5.02 2.25
C HIS A 100 9.79 6.02 1.38
N PHE A 101 9.10 7.04 0.84
CA PHE A 101 9.75 8.10 0.06
C PHE A 101 10.80 8.85 0.85
N LYS A 102 10.50 9.19 2.10
CA LYS A 102 11.47 9.82 2.99
C LYS A 102 12.71 8.94 3.19
N THR A 103 12.53 7.64 3.39
CA THR A 103 13.64 6.68 3.54
C THR A 103 14.53 6.67 2.29
N GLU A 104 13.95 6.60 1.09
CA GLU A 104 14.72 6.62 -0.15
C GLU A 104 15.40 7.98 -0.41
N GLU A 105 14.72 9.08 -0.12
CA GLU A 105 15.27 10.43 -0.25
C GLU A 105 16.41 10.71 0.73
N GLU A 106 16.35 10.15 1.95
CA GLU A 106 17.45 10.15 2.90
C GLU A 106 18.64 9.33 2.36
N ILE A 107 18.38 8.13 1.80
CA ILE A 107 19.43 7.32 1.17
C ILE A 107 20.07 8.06 -0.01
N MET A 108 19.29 8.73 -0.87
CA MET A 108 19.81 9.52 -1.99
C MET A 108 20.74 10.65 -1.53
N ARG A 109 20.39 11.30 -0.42
CA ARG A 109 21.17 12.39 0.18
C ARG A 109 22.45 11.88 0.82
N ASP A 110 22.34 10.82 1.62
CA ASP A 110 23.43 10.29 2.44
C ASP A 110 24.48 9.53 1.61
N SER A 111 24.06 8.93 0.50
CA SER A 111 24.96 8.29 -0.49
C SER A 111 25.57 9.28 -1.49
N LEU A 112 25.41 10.60 -1.27
CA LEU A 112 25.92 11.65 -2.15
C LEU A 112 25.45 11.57 -3.61
N LEU A 113 24.49 10.71 -3.94
CA LEU A 113 23.96 10.54 -5.31
C LEU A 113 23.45 11.88 -5.84
N MET A 114 22.79 12.68 -4.99
CA MET A 114 22.32 14.01 -5.35
C MET A 114 23.44 14.98 -5.80
N MET A 115 24.68 14.77 -5.36
CA MET A 115 25.83 15.58 -5.78
C MET A 115 26.42 15.12 -7.11
N VAL A 116 26.22 13.85 -7.47
CA VAL A 116 26.75 13.24 -8.67
C VAL A 116 25.76 13.32 -9.83
N ASP A 117 24.49 13.00 -9.58
CA ASP A 117 23.44 12.95 -10.58
C ASP A 117 22.12 13.51 -10.01
N ARG A 118 22.06 14.85 -9.99
CA ARG A 118 20.92 15.58 -9.45
C ARG A 118 19.64 15.33 -10.24
N ASP A 119 19.73 15.23 -11.56
CA ASP A 119 18.57 15.08 -12.43
C ASP A 119 17.86 13.74 -12.18
N VAL A 120 18.61 12.67 -11.91
CA VAL A 120 18.05 11.37 -11.51
C VAL A 120 17.30 11.46 -10.18
N CYS A 121 17.87 12.13 -9.17
CA CYS A 121 17.20 12.32 -7.88
C CYS A 121 15.95 13.20 -8.00
N GLU A 122 16.00 14.28 -8.80
CA GLU A 122 14.84 15.15 -9.02
C GLU A 122 13.71 14.39 -9.71
N ALA A 123 14.01 13.60 -10.74
CA ALA A 123 13.03 12.74 -11.39
C ALA A 123 12.39 11.71 -10.43
N HIS A 124 13.18 11.15 -9.50
CA HIS A 124 12.70 10.22 -8.46
C HIS A 124 11.70 10.93 -7.52
N MET A 125 12.08 12.08 -6.97
CA MET A 125 11.21 12.89 -6.08
C MET A 125 9.96 13.41 -6.80
N GLU A 126 10.05 13.75 -8.08
CA GLU A 126 8.88 14.15 -8.88
C GLU A 126 7.88 13.00 -9.04
N ASP A 127 8.35 11.76 -9.25
CA ASP A 127 7.47 10.60 -9.32
C ASP A 127 6.79 10.32 -7.98
N HIS A 128 7.51 10.47 -6.84
CA HIS A 128 6.93 10.43 -5.48
C HIS A 128 5.80 11.45 -5.29
N ALA A 129 6.05 12.69 -5.71
CA ALA A 129 5.05 13.75 -5.62
C ALA A 129 3.83 13.45 -6.51
N ALA A 130 4.06 12.93 -7.72
CA ALA A 130 3.01 12.63 -8.68
C ALA A 130 2.09 11.50 -8.20
N ILE A 131 2.63 10.41 -7.65
CA ILE A 131 1.81 9.32 -7.10
C ILE A 131 1.06 9.75 -5.84
N SER A 132 1.71 10.52 -4.95
CA SER A 132 1.09 11.08 -3.74
C SER A 132 -0.13 11.94 -4.09
N ALA A 133 0.00 12.83 -5.09
CA ALA A 133 -1.09 13.67 -5.54
C ALA A 133 -2.27 12.85 -6.09
N LYS A 134 -2.01 11.77 -6.84
CA LYS A 134 -3.07 10.88 -7.36
C LYS A 134 -3.77 10.10 -6.24
N ILE A 135 -3.03 9.63 -5.23
CA ILE A 135 -3.63 8.97 -4.05
C ILE A 135 -4.51 9.98 -3.29
N GLN A 136 -4.04 11.22 -3.10
CA GLN A 136 -4.83 12.28 -2.46
C GLN A 136 -6.11 12.62 -3.24
N GLN A 137 -6.08 12.56 -4.58
CA GLN A 137 -7.29 12.72 -5.40
C GLN A 137 -8.31 11.60 -5.15
N ILE A 138 -7.86 10.35 -4.96
CA ILE A 138 -8.73 9.23 -4.59
C ILE A 138 -9.34 9.46 -3.20
N VAL A 139 -8.54 9.90 -2.23
CA VAL A 139 -9.01 10.26 -0.88
C VAL A 139 -10.04 11.40 -0.93
N ALA A 140 -9.78 12.45 -1.70
CA ALA A 140 -10.72 13.56 -1.85
C ALA A 140 -12.04 13.16 -2.54
N GLY A 141 -12.04 12.06 -3.31
CA GLY A 141 -13.19 11.51 -4.00
C GLY A 141 -13.99 10.46 -3.21
N LEU A 142 -13.67 10.25 -1.93
CA LEU A 142 -14.35 9.26 -1.08
C LEU A 142 -15.87 9.46 -1.05
N ASP A 143 -16.59 8.39 -1.41
CA ASP A 143 -18.05 8.31 -1.43
C ASP A 143 -18.45 6.82 -1.38
N SER A 144 -19.28 6.48 -0.38
CA SER A 144 -19.77 5.11 -0.14
C SER A 144 -20.52 4.50 -1.34
N MET A 145 -21.07 5.31 -2.25
CA MET A 145 -21.71 4.82 -3.48
C MET A 145 -20.69 4.48 -4.57
N ARG A 146 -19.47 5.00 -4.45
CA ARG A 146 -18.39 4.89 -5.46
C ARG A 146 -17.20 4.06 -4.99
N THR A 147 -17.27 3.41 -3.82
CA THR A 147 -16.18 2.60 -3.25
C THR A 147 -15.56 1.62 -4.26
N VAL A 148 -16.38 0.91 -5.07
CA VAL A 148 -15.86 -0.01 -6.11
C VAL A 148 -15.08 0.71 -7.21
N GLY A 149 -15.48 1.93 -7.57
CA GLY A 149 -14.74 2.77 -8.52
C GLY A 149 -13.39 3.20 -7.96
N LEU A 150 -13.38 3.72 -6.73
CA LEU A 150 -12.16 4.15 -6.04
C LEU A 150 -11.18 3.00 -5.83
N LEU A 151 -11.67 1.79 -5.50
CA LEU A 151 -10.84 0.59 -5.41
C LEU A 151 -10.19 0.21 -6.75
N ARG A 152 -10.93 0.33 -7.87
CA ARG A 152 -10.35 0.11 -9.20
C ARG A 152 -9.28 1.14 -9.53
N ASP A 153 -9.57 2.42 -9.26
CA ASP A 153 -8.66 3.51 -9.54
C ASP A 153 -7.36 3.33 -8.74
N LEU A 154 -7.46 2.99 -7.45
CA LEU A 154 -6.32 2.70 -6.59
C LEU A 154 -5.52 1.47 -7.04
N ASP A 155 -6.18 0.35 -7.33
CA ASP A 155 -5.52 -0.90 -7.73
C ASP A 155 -4.78 -0.74 -9.06
N ASN A 156 -5.38 -0.04 -10.02
CA ASN A 156 -4.74 0.26 -11.30
C ASN A 156 -3.56 1.22 -11.13
N LEU A 157 -3.74 2.27 -10.33
CA LEU A 157 -2.71 3.27 -10.05
C LEU A 157 -1.47 2.62 -9.44
N LEU A 158 -1.63 1.90 -8.32
CA LEU A 158 -0.53 1.25 -7.62
C LEU A 158 0.09 0.12 -8.46
N GLY A 159 -0.73 -0.66 -9.16
CA GLY A 159 -0.26 -1.77 -9.99
C GLY A 159 0.65 -1.34 -11.14
N GLN A 160 0.34 -0.20 -11.76
CA GLN A 160 1.19 0.37 -12.82
C GLN A 160 2.41 1.08 -12.23
N TRP A 161 2.22 1.86 -11.17
CA TRP A 161 3.27 2.67 -10.57
C TRP A 161 4.40 1.82 -10.00
N ILE A 162 4.09 0.83 -9.16
CA ILE A 162 5.11 0.09 -8.40
C ILE A 162 6.16 -0.58 -9.30
N ASN A 163 5.75 -1.17 -10.42
CA ASN A 163 6.69 -1.83 -11.32
C ASN A 163 7.61 -0.82 -12.02
N ASN A 164 7.03 0.28 -12.51
CA ASN A 164 7.79 1.30 -13.24
C ASN A 164 8.73 2.05 -12.31
N HIS A 165 8.25 2.43 -11.12
CA HIS A 165 9.00 3.17 -10.12
C HIS A 165 10.25 2.40 -9.69
N ILE A 166 10.06 1.16 -9.23
CA ILE A 166 11.17 0.30 -8.79
C ILE A 166 12.20 0.10 -9.90
N MET A 167 11.74 -0.12 -11.14
CA MET A 167 12.63 -0.36 -12.27
C MET A 167 13.43 0.88 -12.67
N MET A 168 12.81 2.06 -12.64
CA MET A 168 13.40 3.31 -13.13
C MET A 168 14.20 4.04 -12.06
N HIS A 169 13.89 3.85 -10.78
CA HIS A 169 14.42 4.63 -9.69
C HIS A 169 15.11 3.75 -8.64
N ASP A 170 14.37 2.90 -7.92
CA ASP A 170 14.86 2.20 -6.72
C ASP A 170 16.00 1.23 -7.04
N LEU A 171 15.96 0.57 -8.21
CA LEU A 171 17.07 -0.26 -8.68
C LEU A 171 18.35 0.53 -8.93
N ILE A 172 18.24 1.77 -9.40
CA ILE A 172 19.40 2.64 -9.62
C ILE A 172 19.98 3.05 -8.27
N LEU A 173 19.12 3.49 -7.35
CA LEU A 173 19.50 3.88 -5.99
C LEU A 173 20.18 2.71 -5.25
N ALA A 174 19.57 1.53 -5.23
CA ALA A 174 20.12 0.36 -4.55
C ALA A 174 21.49 -0.07 -5.14
N ARG A 175 21.65 0.04 -6.46
CA ARG A 175 22.94 -0.24 -7.13
C ARG A 175 24.00 0.80 -6.78
N TRP A 176 23.62 2.07 -6.66
CA TRP A 176 24.53 3.14 -6.24
C TRP A 176 25.08 2.87 -4.84
N VAL A 177 24.18 2.66 -3.87
CA VAL A 177 24.53 2.38 -2.46
C VAL A 177 25.41 1.13 -2.34
N SER A 178 25.08 0.06 -3.05
CA SER A 178 25.86 -1.18 -3.02
C SER A 178 27.31 -0.99 -3.52
N ARG A 179 27.54 -0.06 -4.45
CA ARG A 179 28.88 0.27 -4.94
C ARG A 179 29.66 1.06 -3.90
N GLU A 180 29.04 2.07 -3.28
CA GLU A 180 29.70 2.87 -2.24
C GLU A 180 30.11 2.02 -1.03
N ASP A 181 29.22 1.16 -0.55
CA ASP A 181 29.53 0.21 0.53
C ASP A 181 30.73 -0.66 0.19
N SER A 182 30.83 -1.09 -1.06
CA SER A 182 31.95 -1.89 -1.55
C SER A 182 33.26 -1.08 -1.57
N VAL A 183 33.22 0.18 -2.03
CA VAL A 183 34.41 1.05 -2.09
C VAL A 183 34.90 1.44 -0.70
N VAL A 184 33.99 1.77 0.22
CA VAL A 184 34.33 2.08 1.62
C VAL A 184 34.86 0.84 2.35
N SER A 185 34.25 -0.33 2.11
CA SER A 185 34.74 -1.60 2.67
C SER A 185 36.15 -1.94 2.18
N LEU A 186 36.40 -1.79 0.87
CA LEU A 186 37.73 -1.97 0.28
C LEU A 186 38.75 -0.99 0.88
N ALA A 187 38.41 0.29 0.99
CA ALA A 187 39.27 1.31 1.58
C ALA A 187 39.67 0.97 3.03
N ARG A 188 38.70 0.52 3.84
CA ARG A 188 38.94 0.08 5.24
C ARG A 188 39.81 -1.18 5.32
N LEU A 189 39.67 -2.12 4.39
CA LEU A 189 40.51 -3.32 4.33
C LEU A 189 41.94 -3.00 3.83
N SER A 190 42.11 -1.94 3.05
CA SER A 190 43.43 -1.46 2.58
C SER A 190 44.18 -0.55 3.56
N GLY A 191 43.59 -0.20 4.71
CA GLY A 191 44.29 0.53 5.79
C GLY A 191 44.72 1.96 5.43
N VAL A 192 43.94 2.66 4.60
CA VAL A 192 44.01 4.13 4.45
C VAL A 192 42.98 4.77 5.38
#